data_AF-A0A378KP37-F1
#
_entry.id   AF-A0A378KP37-F1
#
_cell.length_a   1.000
_cell.length_b   1.000
_cell.length_c   1.000
_cell.angle_alpha   90.00
_cell.angle_beta   90.00
_cell.angle_gamma   90.00
#
_symmetry.space_group_name_H-M   'P 1'
#
loop_
_entity.id
_entity.type
_entity.pdbx_description
1 polymer ?
#
loop_
_entity_poly.entity_id
_entity_poly.type
_entity_poly.pdbx_seq_one_letter_code
_entity_poly.pdbx_strand_id
1 'polypeptide(L)'
;MKFKEFSGEELMKRVNALQENVTCSPMLGTVFYIIESSNSKTIELKKHYKPELDKPGIFTDYHTNLRKQKELIDLMNRKLWANGFNGERNWNPYGALKLHLNLNKIAEMDEAIILGLIHLLIQETESPDNNLSFSFKIIDPSSRVHARFFYTDQLTVYFDKYSSAADMIRLSQKIEDYLLSNNVPPNTIKRGPKDSFGFNSFVSARFDTNRLLGQYDVYPFFDLELEKFFKAHSVDELNIPICALEAVFNTVLITDIAQNIKVKGAGLTKKERDAVQAEFVKMLQDPKKYMSHCDIKVRITLQQKLSQAPAEVRSIIHSVQQNGLSFTQCTTYEEINHYLKQEVTNLNQQSAAFKNIESDFVKLDQVIVNEFKRLVEDKLSELNQAAEAQRIRLSQIHNNKFQELLLKISNKSKQLREEQYPDKALIAENLHTKIKDAFDLYQSSSKTRQDYQQFKEECTKEINAAKPHLEEHRGWKQIFVNMAIGIATLGLAFVINYSCSKSNAFFFKVNTDSVNKLKDMSQIIDDMNTSPSAA
;
A
#
# COMPACT_ATOMS: atom_id res chain seq x y z
N MET A 1 -28.39 44.22 1.42
CA MET A 1 -27.78 43.83 2.71
C MET A 1 -26.28 43.66 2.50
N LYS A 2 -25.45 43.88 3.52
CA LYS A 2 -24.01 43.57 3.45
C LYS A 2 -23.75 42.11 3.79
N PHE A 3 -22.69 41.51 3.25
CA PHE A 3 -22.39 40.09 3.50
C PHE A 3 -22.25 39.77 5.00
N LYS A 4 -21.61 40.65 5.79
CA LYS A 4 -21.48 40.46 7.24
C LYS A 4 -22.82 40.40 7.99
N GLU A 5 -23.91 40.91 7.41
CA GLU A 5 -25.24 40.94 8.01
C GLU A 5 -25.97 39.60 7.87
N PHE A 6 -25.45 38.66 7.07
CA PHE A 6 -25.98 37.32 6.94
C PHE A 6 -25.75 36.53 8.23
N SER A 7 -26.76 35.78 8.66
CA SER A 7 -26.52 34.59 9.48
C SER A 7 -26.03 33.45 8.58
N GLY A 8 -25.36 32.47 9.17
CA GLY A 8 -25.01 31.24 8.46
C GLY A 8 -26.23 30.50 7.90
N GLU A 9 -27.35 30.50 8.63
CA GLU A 9 -28.63 29.94 8.18
C GLU A 9 -29.20 30.67 6.97
N GLU A 10 -29.14 32.00 6.95
CA GLU A 10 -29.61 32.80 5.82
C GLU A 10 -28.73 32.57 4.59
N LEU A 11 -27.41 32.43 4.76
CA LEU A 11 -26.50 32.05 3.67
C LEU A 11 -26.92 30.70 3.07
N MET A 12 -27.09 29.66 3.91
CA MET A 12 -27.50 28.33 3.44
C MET A 12 -28.82 28.38 2.68
N LYS A 13 -29.83 29.03 3.27
CA LYS A 13 -31.16 29.17 2.67
C LYS A 13 -31.09 29.83 1.30
N ARG A 14 -30.33 30.91 1.15
CA ARG A 14 -30.20 31.62 -0.11
C ARG A 14 -29.42 30.84 -1.15
N VAL A 15 -28.32 30.20 -0.78
CA VAL A 15 -27.52 29.39 -1.71
C VAL A 15 -28.33 28.19 -2.22
N ASN A 16 -29.05 27.50 -1.33
CA ASN A 16 -29.92 26.38 -1.71
C ASN A 16 -31.08 26.80 -2.62
N ALA A 17 -31.45 28.10 -2.62
CA ALA A 17 -32.48 28.65 -3.50
C ALA A 17 -31.92 29.10 -4.87
N LEU A 18 -30.60 29.15 -5.07
CA LEU A 18 -30.01 29.59 -6.34
C LEU A 18 -30.19 28.59 -7.48
N GLN A 19 -30.20 27.29 -7.18
CA GLN A 19 -30.36 26.23 -8.18
C GLN A 19 -30.80 24.92 -7.51
N GLU A 20 -31.61 24.14 -8.22
CA GLU A 20 -31.96 22.78 -7.79
C GLU A 20 -30.69 21.91 -7.68
N ASN A 21 -30.67 21.02 -6.69
CA ASN A 21 -29.57 20.09 -6.42
C ASN A 21 -28.23 20.74 -6.00
N VAL A 22 -28.26 21.98 -5.50
CA VAL A 22 -27.15 22.58 -4.77
C VAL A 22 -27.36 22.41 -3.27
N THR A 23 -26.30 22.05 -2.57
CA THR A 23 -26.29 21.97 -1.10
C THR A 23 -25.23 22.89 -0.52
N CYS A 24 -25.64 23.77 0.38
CA CYS A 24 -24.79 24.58 1.24
C CYS A 24 -24.89 24.08 2.68
N SER A 25 -23.77 23.71 3.29
CA SER A 25 -23.74 23.14 4.65
C SER A 25 -22.52 23.62 5.45
N PRO A 26 -22.62 23.71 6.78
CA PRO A 26 -21.49 24.12 7.61
C PRO A 26 -20.42 23.02 7.65
N MET A 27 -19.15 23.41 7.50
CA MET A 27 -18.01 22.49 7.66
C MET A 27 -17.64 22.38 9.15
N LEU A 28 -18.02 21.28 9.79
CA LEU A 28 -17.82 21.03 11.22
C LEU A 28 -16.36 21.30 11.66
N GLY A 29 -16.20 22.06 12.74
CA GLY A 29 -14.88 22.42 13.28
C GLY A 29 -14.12 23.48 12.49
N THR A 30 -14.78 24.15 11.53
CA THR A 30 -14.19 25.23 10.73
C THR A 30 -15.10 26.46 10.66
N VAL A 31 -14.59 27.56 10.12
CA VAL A 31 -15.32 28.82 9.90
C VAL A 31 -15.91 28.93 8.49
N PHE A 32 -16.21 27.80 7.84
CA PHE A 32 -16.61 27.76 6.44
C PHE A 32 -17.93 27.02 6.23
N TYR A 33 -18.63 27.41 5.17
CA TYR A 33 -19.69 26.63 4.55
C TYR A 33 -19.17 26.01 3.27
N ILE A 34 -19.43 24.71 3.05
CA ILE A 34 -19.15 24.03 1.78
C ILE A 34 -20.39 24.06 0.91
N ILE A 35 -20.18 24.31 -0.38
CA ILE A 35 -21.19 24.37 -1.43
C ILE A 35 -20.82 23.30 -2.45
N GLU A 36 -21.76 22.39 -2.67
CA GLU A 36 -21.61 21.24 -3.56
C GLU A 36 -22.82 21.21 -4.51
N SER A 37 -22.57 20.92 -5.79
CA SER A 37 -23.62 20.65 -6.76
C SER A 37 -23.77 19.14 -6.98
N SER A 38 -24.91 18.70 -7.51
CA SER A 38 -25.09 17.29 -7.89
C SER A 38 -24.03 16.91 -8.92
N ASN A 39 -23.06 16.10 -8.51
CA ASN A 39 -21.92 15.61 -9.32
C ASN A 39 -22.31 14.74 -10.54
N SER A 40 -23.40 15.07 -11.23
CA SER A 40 -23.94 14.36 -12.40
C SER A 40 -23.20 14.72 -13.69
N LYS A 41 -22.52 15.88 -13.71
CA LYS A 41 -21.72 16.31 -14.85
C LYS A 41 -20.62 15.30 -15.17
N THR A 42 -20.60 14.85 -16.41
CA THR A 42 -19.49 14.06 -16.93
C THR A 42 -18.49 14.96 -17.63
N ILE A 43 -17.25 14.99 -17.16
CA ILE A 43 -16.16 15.75 -17.78
C ILE A 43 -15.40 14.86 -18.78
N GLU A 44 -15.10 15.37 -19.98
CA GLU A 44 -14.49 14.58 -21.07
C GLU A 44 -13.09 14.08 -20.71
N LEU A 45 -12.29 14.91 -20.02
CA LEU A 45 -10.99 14.46 -19.50
C LEU A 45 -11.13 13.28 -18.55
N LYS A 46 -12.15 13.24 -17.67
CA LYS A 46 -12.36 12.08 -16.79
C LYS A 46 -12.71 10.84 -17.59
N LYS A 47 -13.54 10.92 -18.63
CA LYS A 47 -13.78 9.78 -19.54
C LYS A 47 -12.48 9.30 -20.18
N HIS A 48 -11.62 10.23 -20.61
CA HIS A 48 -10.35 9.88 -21.26
C HIS A 48 -9.35 9.19 -20.31
N TYR A 49 -9.23 9.67 -19.07
CA TYR A 49 -8.28 9.17 -18.07
C TYR A 49 -8.85 8.12 -17.10
N LYS A 50 -10.17 7.91 -17.13
CA LYS A 50 -10.93 6.91 -16.36
C LYS A 50 -12.15 6.46 -17.21
N PRO A 51 -11.92 5.66 -18.27
CA PRO A 51 -12.99 5.26 -19.20
C PRO A 51 -14.03 4.35 -18.54
N GLU A 52 -13.62 3.55 -17.56
CA GLU A 52 -14.49 2.65 -16.80
C GLU A 52 -14.79 3.28 -15.44
N LEU A 53 -16.06 3.65 -15.19
CA LEU A 53 -16.44 4.40 -14.00
C LEU A 53 -16.29 3.60 -12.70
N ASP A 54 -16.38 2.28 -12.78
CA ASP A 54 -16.24 1.33 -11.67
C ASP A 54 -14.78 0.93 -11.40
N LYS A 55 -13.86 1.17 -12.35
CA LYS A 55 -12.44 0.87 -12.18
C LYS A 55 -11.62 2.11 -11.76
N PRO A 56 -10.43 1.90 -11.14
CA PRO A 56 -9.45 2.96 -11.00
C PRO A 56 -9.13 3.61 -12.35
N GLY A 57 -8.98 4.93 -12.38
CA GLY A 57 -8.44 5.62 -13.55
C GLY A 57 -6.91 5.57 -13.55
N ILE A 58 -6.30 5.96 -14.67
CA ILE A 58 -4.84 5.91 -14.91
C ILE A 58 -4.05 6.56 -13.76
N PHE A 59 -4.53 7.70 -13.27
CA PHE A 59 -3.89 8.39 -12.17
C PHE A 59 -4.00 7.66 -10.81
N THR A 60 -5.13 7.00 -10.56
CA THR A 60 -5.30 6.17 -9.36
C THR A 60 -4.37 4.95 -9.42
N ASP A 61 -4.24 4.34 -10.60
CA ASP A 61 -3.30 3.23 -10.81
C ASP A 61 -1.85 3.67 -10.64
N TYR A 62 -1.49 4.82 -11.20
CA TYR A 62 -0.18 5.45 -11.01
C TYR A 62 0.19 5.59 -9.53
N HIS A 63 -0.68 6.17 -8.71
CA HIS A 63 -0.43 6.25 -7.26
C HIS A 63 -0.43 4.89 -6.57
N THR A 64 -1.30 3.97 -6.98
CA THR A 64 -1.37 2.63 -6.40
C THR A 64 -0.06 1.88 -6.65
N ASN A 65 0.51 1.99 -7.84
CA ASN A 65 1.78 1.35 -8.19
C ASN A 65 2.97 1.99 -7.47
N LEU A 66 2.99 3.32 -7.34
CA LEU A 66 4.01 4.01 -6.54
C LEU A 66 3.92 3.65 -5.05
N ARG A 67 2.72 3.55 -4.48
CA ARG A 67 2.52 3.16 -3.06
C ARG A 67 2.96 1.74 -2.76
N LYS A 68 2.92 0.83 -3.75
CA LYS A 68 3.46 -0.53 -3.62
C LYS A 68 4.99 -0.54 -3.52
N GLN A 69 5.67 0.54 -3.93
CA GLN A 69 7.11 0.71 -3.83
C GLN A 69 7.46 1.45 -2.54
N LYS A 70 7.51 0.69 -1.43
CA LYS A 70 7.71 1.21 -0.07
C LYS A 70 8.91 2.16 0.03
N GLU A 71 9.96 1.90 -0.72
CA GLU A 71 11.21 2.66 -0.68
C GLU A 71 11.08 4.03 -1.32
N LEU A 72 10.25 4.17 -2.35
CA LEU A 72 9.93 5.47 -2.93
C LEU A 72 9.12 6.30 -1.94
N ILE A 73 8.19 5.66 -1.23
CA ILE A 73 7.41 6.29 -0.17
C ILE A 73 8.33 6.74 0.98
N ASP A 74 9.26 5.88 1.41
CA ASP A 74 10.22 6.20 2.46
C ASP A 74 11.21 7.30 2.02
N LEU A 75 11.70 7.25 0.78
CA LEU A 75 12.54 8.30 0.19
C LEU A 75 11.81 9.64 0.18
N MET A 76 10.57 9.66 -0.30
CA MET A 76 9.74 10.86 -0.36
C MET A 76 9.51 11.43 1.06
N ASN A 77 9.13 10.59 2.03
CA ASN A 77 8.96 11.01 3.42
C ASN A 77 10.26 11.60 4.00
N ARG A 78 11.39 10.91 3.85
CA ARG A 78 12.69 11.41 4.33
C ARG A 78 13.06 12.75 3.71
N LYS A 79 12.87 12.89 2.40
CA LYS A 79 13.19 14.11 1.66
C LYS A 79 12.32 15.28 2.10
N LEU A 80 11.02 15.04 2.31
CA LEU A 80 10.09 16.05 2.81
C LEU A 80 10.44 16.48 4.25
N TRP A 81 10.63 15.52 5.16
CA TRP A 81 10.98 15.78 6.56
C TRP A 81 12.33 16.52 6.69
N ALA A 82 13.34 16.09 5.94
CA ALA A 82 14.66 16.74 5.93
C ALA A 82 14.61 18.21 5.47
N ASN A 83 13.57 18.58 4.71
CA ASN A 83 13.35 19.94 4.23
C ASN A 83 12.30 20.71 5.07
N GLY A 84 11.80 20.11 6.15
CA GLY A 84 10.91 20.73 7.13
C GLY A 84 9.41 20.54 6.85
N PHE A 85 9.03 19.76 5.84
CA PHE A 85 7.62 19.45 5.57
C PHE A 85 7.17 18.33 6.51
N ASN A 86 6.17 18.62 7.35
CA ASN A 86 5.66 17.72 8.37
C ASN A 86 4.15 17.54 8.19
N GLY A 87 3.73 17.37 6.93
CA GLY A 87 2.33 17.40 6.53
C GLY A 87 1.43 16.48 7.36
N GLU A 88 0.23 16.96 7.63
CA GLU A 88 -0.79 16.24 8.40
C GLU A 88 -1.51 15.24 7.50
N ARG A 89 -1.91 14.07 8.03
CA ARG A 89 -2.71 13.13 7.24
C ARG A 89 -4.02 13.77 6.83
N ASN A 90 -4.26 13.87 5.53
CA ASN A 90 -5.47 14.43 4.95
C ASN A 90 -5.86 13.63 3.72
N TRP A 91 -6.89 12.81 3.88
CA TRP A 91 -7.49 12.06 2.78
C TRP A 91 -8.67 12.87 2.24
N ASN A 92 -8.40 13.68 1.22
CA ASN A 92 -9.47 14.26 0.42
C ASN A 92 -9.41 13.72 -1.03
N PRO A 93 -10.53 13.66 -1.76
CA PRO A 93 -10.56 13.04 -3.10
C PRO A 93 -10.20 14.01 -4.25
N TYR A 94 -10.04 15.30 -3.94
CA TYR A 94 -9.85 16.38 -4.91
C TYR A 94 -8.46 16.35 -5.59
N GLY A 95 -8.20 17.25 -6.52
CA GLY A 95 -6.85 17.55 -7.01
C GLY A 95 -6.03 18.24 -5.92
N ALA A 96 -4.71 18.19 -6.01
CA ALA A 96 -3.81 18.89 -5.08
C ALA A 96 -3.71 20.39 -5.35
N LEU A 97 -3.99 20.82 -6.58
CA LEU A 97 -4.06 22.23 -6.97
C LEU A 97 -5.48 22.76 -6.77
N LYS A 98 -5.59 23.90 -6.09
CA LYS A 98 -6.86 24.58 -5.77
C LYS A 98 -6.78 26.07 -6.03
N LEU A 99 -7.94 26.71 -6.22
CA LEU A 99 -8.04 28.16 -6.33
C LEU A 99 -8.51 28.78 -5.03
N HIS A 100 -7.95 29.93 -4.70
CA HIS A 100 -8.31 30.75 -3.55
C HIS A 100 -8.75 32.12 -4.05
N LEU A 101 -9.93 32.56 -3.63
CA LEU A 101 -10.43 33.89 -3.98
C LEU A 101 -10.23 34.81 -2.78
N ASN A 102 -9.65 35.96 -3.06
CA ASN A 102 -9.32 36.97 -2.06
C ASN A 102 -10.06 38.26 -2.35
N LEU A 103 -10.99 38.62 -1.46
CA LEU A 103 -11.90 39.75 -1.65
C LEU A 103 -11.63 40.83 -0.59
N ASN A 104 -11.23 42.01 -1.06
CA ASN A 104 -11.02 43.19 -0.23
C ASN A 104 -12.30 43.53 0.57
N LYS A 105 -12.25 43.41 1.90
CA LYS A 105 -13.38 43.77 2.78
C LYS A 105 -14.68 43.04 2.40
N ILE A 106 -14.63 41.72 2.19
CA ILE A 106 -15.83 40.90 1.87
C ILE A 106 -17.02 41.21 2.78
N ALA A 107 -16.76 41.54 4.05
CA ALA A 107 -17.72 41.96 5.05
C ALA A 107 -18.68 43.08 4.58
N GLU A 108 -18.14 44.06 3.84
CA GLU A 108 -18.82 45.27 3.40
C GLU A 108 -19.36 45.17 1.98
N MET A 109 -19.12 44.03 1.31
CA MET A 109 -19.65 43.78 -0.03
C MET A 109 -21.16 43.62 0.02
N ASP A 110 -21.81 44.09 -1.05
CA ASP A 110 -23.24 43.87 -1.23
C ASP A 110 -23.51 42.38 -1.40
N GLU A 111 -24.58 41.89 -0.76
CA GLU A 111 -25.02 40.51 -0.88
C GLU A 111 -25.22 40.08 -2.33
N ALA A 112 -25.70 40.97 -3.20
CA ALA A 112 -25.98 40.65 -4.59
C ALA A 112 -24.70 40.25 -5.34
N ILE A 113 -23.58 40.87 -4.99
CA ILE A 113 -22.26 40.57 -5.57
C ILE A 113 -21.78 39.20 -5.08
N ILE A 114 -21.91 38.90 -3.79
CA ILE A 114 -21.45 37.61 -3.25
C ILE A 114 -22.33 36.46 -3.73
N LEU A 115 -23.65 36.62 -3.70
CA LEU A 115 -24.58 35.61 -4.18
C LEU A 115 -24.47 35.41 -5.70
N GLY A 116 -24.24 36.47 -6.47
CA GLY A 116 -24.01 36.36 -7.91
C GLY A 116 -22.67 35.67 -8.24
N LEU A 117 -21.61 35.89 -7.45
CA LEU A 117 -20.36 35.12 -7.58
C LEU A 117 -20.59 33.64 -7.25
N ILE A 118 -21.32 33.33 -6.17
CA ILE A 118 -21.68 31.94 -5.82
C ILE A 118 -22.49 31.31 -6.95
N HIS A 119 -23.45 32.04 -7.50
CA HIS A 119 -24.26 31.55 -8.62
C HIS A 119 -23.42 31.29 -9.87
N LEU A 120 -22.48 32.18 -10.21
CA LEU A 120 -21.52 31.95 -11.30
C LEU A 120 -20.73 30.65 -11.07
N LEU A 121 -20.21 30.42 -9.86
CA LEU A 121 -19.46 29.20 -9.55
C LEU A 121 -20.35 27.95 -9.70
N ILE A 122 -21.59 27.98 -9.22
CA ILE A 122 -22.58 26.90 -9.38
C ILE A 122 -22.88 26.64 -10.87
N GLN A 123 -23.05 27.68 -11.67
CA GLN A 123 -23.28 27.52 -13.11
C GLN A 123 -22.09 26.86 -13.81
N GLU A 124 -20.86 27.22 -13.41
CA GLU A 124 -19.65 26.63 -13.98
C GLU A 124 -19.41 25.18 -13.54
N THR A 125 -19.91 24.73 -12.36
CA THR A 125 -19.83 23.31 -11.99
C THR A 125 -20.70 22.43 -12.88
N GLU A 126 -21.83 22.95 -13.38
CA GLU A 126 -22.77 22.21 -14.22
C GLU A 126 -22.65 22.52 -15.73
N SER A 127 -21.92 23.57 -16.11
CA SER A 127 -21.80 24.00 -17.50
C SER A 127 -21.23 22.90 -18.41
N PRO A 128 -21.89 22.53 -19.52
CA PRO A 128 -21.36 21.55 -20.46
C PRO A 128 -20.16 22.06 -21.28
N ASP A 129 -19.89 23.38 -21.24
CA ASP A 129 -18.89 24.05 -22.07
C ASP A 129 -17.49 24.04 -21.46
N ASN A 130 -17.32 23.41 -20.30
CA ASN A 130 -16.03 23.32 -19.62
C ASN A 130 -15.78 21.89 -19.06
N ASN A 131 -14.52 21.52 -18.91
CA ASN A 131 -14.06 20.27 -18.31
C ASN A 131 -13.74 20.43 -16.82
N LEU A 132 -14.59 21.13 -16.07
CA LEU A 132 -14.47 21.29 -14.63
C LEU A 132 -15.53 20.48 -13.89
N SER A 133 -15.12 19.92 -12.76
CA SER A 133 -16.00 19.44 -11.70
C SER A 133 -15.36 19.85 -10.38
N PHE A 134 -16.07 20.57 -9.54
CA PHE A 134 -15.51 21.09 -8.30
C PHE A 134 -16.59 21.31 -7.24
N SER A 135 -16.14 21.33 -5.99
CA SER A 135 -16.88 21.93 -4.88
C SER A 135 -16.14 23.18 -4.44
N PHE A 136 -16.79 24.05 -3.67
CA PHE A 136 -16.11 25.19 -3.10
C PHE A 136 -16.65 25.51 -1.73
N LYS A 137 -15.87 26.26 -0.95
CA LYS A 137 -16.30 26.75 0.35
C LYS A 137 -16.21 28.27 0.41
N ILE A 138 -17.04 28.85 1.27
CA ILE A 138 -17.06 30.28 1.57
C ILE A 138 -17.00 30.50 3.08
N ILE A 139 -16.31 31.55 3.51
CA ILE A 139 -16.21 31.96 4.91
C ILE A 139 -17.60 32.24 5.49
N ASP A 140 -17.84 31.80 6.72
CA ASP A 140 -19.06 32.07 7.48
C ASP A 140 -19.22 33.59 7.69
N PRO A 141 -20.34 34.21 7.25
CA PRO A 141 -20.58 35.64 7.43
C PRO A 141 -20.62 36.09 8.90
N SER A 142 -20.88 35.17 9.83
CA SER A 142 -20.86 35.42 11.27
C SER A 142 -19.46 35.37 11.88
N SER A 143 -18.45 34.85 11.18
CA SER A 143 -17.06 34.72 11.64
C SER A 143 -16.27 36.03 11.55
N ARG A 144 -16.89 37.13 12.01
CA ARG A 144 -16.41 38.52 11.87
C ARG A 144 -15.11 38.82 12.62
N VAL A 145 -14.66 37.95 13.53
CA VAL A 145 -13.40 38.11 14.27
C VAL A 145 -12.25 37.30 13.64
N HIS A 146 -12.56 36.44 12.66
CA HIS A 146 -11.58 35.54 12.09
C HIS A 146 -10.73 36.26 11.04
N ALA A 147 -9.41 36.11 11.08
CA ALA A 147 -8.49 36.80 10.18
C ALA A 147 -8.80 36.55 8.69
N ARG A 148 -9.22 35.33 8.33
CA ARG A 148 -9.61 35.01 6.94
C ARG A 148 -10.83 35.79 6.44
N PHE A 149 -11.70 36.26 7.35
CA PHE A 149 -12.81 37.11 6.95
C PHE A 149 -12.32 38.44 6.35
N PHE A 150 -11.16 38.95 6.79
CA PHE A 150 -10.63 40.24 6.36
C PHE A 150 -9.54 40.16 5.30
N TYR A 151 -8.72 39.12 5.34
CA TYR A 151 -7.46 39.10 4.60
C TYR A 151 -7.47 38.20 3.38
N THR A 152 -7.47 36.88 3.58
CA THR A 152 -7.25 35.92 2.49
C THR A 152 -8.06 34.65 2.65
N ASP A 153 -8.16 33.89 1.55
CA ASP A 153 -8.80 32.58 1.47
C ASP A 153 -10.27 32.60 1.91
N GLN A 154 -11.01 33.66 1.56
CA GLN A 154 -12.44 33.78 1.87
C GLN A 154 -13.26 32.72 1.12
N LEU A 155 -12.87 32.40 -0.11
CA LEU A 155 -13.38 31.24 -0.82
C LEU A 155 -12.23 30.32 -1.27
N THR A 156 -12.51 29.02 -1.33
CA THR A 156 -11.60 28.01 -1.87
C THR A 156 -12.36 27.08 -2.79
N VAL A 157 -11.83 26.87 -4.00
CA VAL A 157 -12.38 25.97 -5.02
C VAL A 157 -11.55 24.69 -5.09
N TYR A 158 -12.20 23.56 -4.87
CA TYR A 158 -11.63 22.21 -4.84
C TYR A 158 -12.04 21.43 -6.07
N PHE A 159 -11.09 21.18 -6.97
CA PHE A 159 -11.36 20.49 -8.24
C PHE A 159 -11.33 18.98 -8.09
N ASP A 160 -12.18 18.26 -8.83
CA ASP A 160 -11.92 16.86 -9.17
C ASP A 160 -10.56 16.81 -9.88
N LYS A 161 -9.75 15.81 -9.54
CA LYS A 161 -8.37 15.65 -10.05
C LYS A 161 -8.28 15.53 -11.58
N TYR A 162 -9.38 15.20 -12.26
CA TYR A 162 -9.46 15.15 -13.72
C TYR A 162 -9.96 16.45 -14.37
N SER A 163 -10.24 17.49 -13.58
CA SER A 163 -10.60 18.80 -14.13
C SER A 163 -9.47 19.38 -14.98
N SER A 164 -9.83 20.14 -16.03
CA SER A 164 -8.86 20.76 -16.94
C SER A 164 -8.14 21.94 -16.29
N ALA A 165 -6.81 21.96 -16.39
CA ALA A 165 -6.01 23.10 -15.97
C ALA A 165 -6.31 24.36 -16.82
N ALA A 166 -6.56 24.20 -18.12
CA ALA A 166 -6.99 25.28 -19.00
C ALA A 166 -8.32 25.91 -18.53
N ASP A 167 -9.33 25.08 -18.27
CA ASP A 167 -10.63 25.59 -17.84
C ASP A 167 -10.58 26.20 -16.44
N MET A 168 -9.67 25.73 -15.57
CA MET A 168 -9.44 26.36 -14.27
C MET A 168 -8.94 27.81 -14.43
N ILE A 169 -8.07 28.07 -15.42
CA ILE A 169 -7.61 29.43 -15.75
C ILE A 169 -8.76 30.25 -16.34
N ARG A 170 -9.56 29.67 -17.25
CA ARG A 170 -10.74 30.36 -17.82
C ARG A 170 -11.77 30.70 -16.74
N LEU A 171 -12.00 29.83 -15.77
CA LEU A 171 -12.83 30.10 -14.59
C LEU A 171 -12.28 31.29 -13.81
N SER A 172 -10.95 31.36 -13.61
CA SER A 172 -10.34 32.50 -12.92
C SER A 172 -10.59 33.82 -13.64
N GLN A 173 -10.59 33.83 -14.98
CA GLN A 173 -10.92 35.01 -15.79
C GLN A 173 -12.39 35.39 -15.64
N LYS A 174 -13.32 34.43 -15.73
CA LYS A 174 -14.76 34.68 -15.52
C LYS A 174 -15.04 35.29 -14.14
N ILE A 175 -14.33 34.82 -13.10
CA ILE A 175 -14.42 35.39 -11.75
C ILE A 175 -13.96 36.85 -11.74
N GLU A 176 -12.84 37.17 -12.37
CA GLU A 176 -12.34 38.54 -12.44
C GLU A 176 -13.28 39.46 -13.23
N ASP A 177 -13.75 39.02 -14.41
CA ASP A 177 -14.68 39.79 -15.23
C ASP A 177 -15.99 40.08 -14.49
N TYR A 178 -16.52 39.09 -13.76
CA TYR A 178 -17.69 39.26 -12.91
C TYR A 178 -17.45 40.30 -11.80
N LEU A 179 -16.31 40.21 -11.10
CA LEU A 179 -16.00 41.12 -10.00
C LEU A 179 -15.76 42.55 -10.50
N LEU A 180 -15.01 42.71 -11.60
CA LEU A 180 -14.73 44.02 -12.19
C LEU A 180 -16.00 44.67 -12.76
N SER A 181 -16.87 43.92 -13.43
CA SER A 181 -18.16 44.43 -13.93
C SER A 181 -19.11 44.86 -12.81
N ASN A 182 -18.95 44.31 -11.61
CA ASN A 182 -19.66 44.73 -10.40
C ASN A 182 -18.90 45.80 -9.58
N ASN A 183 -17.92 46.49 -10.20
CA ASN A 183 -17.11 47.55 -9.59
C ASN A 183 -16.37 47.11 -8.32
N VAL A 184 -16.05 45.82 -8.19
CA VAL A 184 -15.20 45.35 -7.10
C VAL A 184 -13.75 45.72 -7.42
N PRO A 185 -13.06 46.49 -6.56
CA PRO A 185 -11.69 46.90 -6.83
C PRO A 185 -10.74 45.68 -6.78
N PRO A 186 -9.73 45.63 -7.66
CA PRO A 186 -8.68 44.62 -7.63
C PRO A 186 -8.13 44.41 -6.22
N ASN A 187 -7.81 43.16 -5.87
CA ASN A 187 -7.30 42.89 -4.54
C ASN A 187 -5.91 43.54 -4.35
N THR A 188 -5.76 44.26 -3.25
CA THR A 188 -4.50 44.91 -2.86
C THR A 188 -3.83 44.19 -1.70
N ILE A 189 -4.51 43.21 -1.11
CA ILE A 189 -3.99 42.44 0.02
C ILE A 189 -2.84 41.58 -0.50
N LYS A 190 -1.68 41.73 0.13
CA LYS A 190 -0.53 40.87 -0.14
C LYS A 190 -0.95 39.42 0.08
N ARG A 191 -0.78 38.60 -0.96
CA ARG A 191 -1.04 37.15 -0.89
C ARG A 191 -0.36 36.59 0.35
N GLY A 192 -1.09 35.73 1.07
CA GLY A 192 -0.55 35.10 2.27
C GLY A 192 0.72 34.30 1.93
N PRO A 193 1.57 33.96 2.91
CA PRO A 193 2.77 33.17 2.68
C PRO A 193 2.50 31.78 2.08
N LYS A 194 1.22 31.38 2.03
CA LYS A 194 0.75 30.12 1.47
C LYS A 194 0.23 30.24 0.03
N ASP A 195 -0.01 31.46 -0.48
CA ASP A 195 -0.50 31.70 -1.83
C ASP A 195 0.61 32.26 -2.69
N SER A 196 1.44 31.35 -3.19
CA SER A 196 2.72 31.70 -3.79
C SER A 196 2.55 32.30 -5.19
N PHE A 197 1.44 32.01 -5.89
CA PHE A 197 1.10 32.58 -7.19
C PHE A 197 -0.41 32.68 -7.41
N GLY A 198 -0.81 33.24 -8.55
CA GLY A 198 -2.20 33.46 -8.86
C GLY A 198 -2.40 34.00 -10.25
N PHE A 199 -3.55 33.68 -10.82
CA PHE A 199 -3.88 33.93 -12.21
C PHE A 199 -4.24 35.38 -12.46
N ASN A 200 -4.82 36.05 -11.47
CA ASN A 200 -5.19 37.46 -11.59
C ASN A 200 -5.25 38.18 -10.23
N SER A 201 -5.89 39.33 -10.20
CA SER A 201 -5.98 40.17 -9.01
C SER A 201 -6.81 39.55 -7.89
N PHE A 202 -7.82 38.72 -8.20
CA PHE A 202 -8.71 38.12 -7.22
C PHE A 202 -8.37 36.66 -6.88
N VAL A 203 -7.81 35.93 -7.85
CA VAL A 203 -7.66 34.48 -7.80
C VAL A 203 -6.18 34.11 -7.64
N SER A 204 -5.86 33.45 -6.52
CA SER A 204 -4.60 32.76 -6.30
C SER A 204 -4.75 31.24 -6.44
N ALA A 205 -3.63 30.54 -6.58
CA ALA A 205 -3.61 29.09 -6.64
C ALA A 205 -2.54 28.52 -5.69
N ARG A 206 -2.80 27.30 -5.21
CA ARG A 206 -1.93 26.63 -4.24
C ARG A 206 -1.93 25.12 -4.47
N PHE A 207 -0.76 24.51 -4.43
CA PHE A 207 -0.57 23.07 -4.38
C PHE A 207 -0.33 22.64 -2.91
N ASP A 208 -1.29 21.95 -2.29
CA ASP A 208 -1.30 21.77 -0.83
C ASP A 208 -1.43 20.32 -0.34
N THR A 209 -1.46 19.36 -1.26
CA THR A 209 -1.69 17.96 -0.90
C THR A 209 -0.75 17.05 -1.64
N ASN A 210 0.10 16.33 -0.91
CA ASN A 210 0.80 15.17 -1.43
C ASN A 210 -0.14 13.97 -1.41
N ARG A 211 -0.80 13.71 -2.54
CA ARG A 211 -1.70 12.58 -2.71
C ARG A 211 -1.03 11.24 -2.55
N LEU A 212 0.24 11.11 -2.95
CA LEU A 212 0.93 9.83 -2.84
C LEU A 212 1.03 9.39 -1.37
N LEU A 213 1.36 10.34 -0.48
CA LEU A 213 1.48 10.12 0.96
C LEU A 213 0.17 10.33 1.76
N GLY A 214 -0.85 10.93 1.14
CA GLY A 214 -2.07 11.34 1.84
C GLY A 214 -1.81 12.43 2.88
N GLN A 215 -0.88 13.36 2.59
CA GLN A 215 -0.44 14.42 3.49
C GLN A 215 -0.83 15.79 2.94
N TYR A 216 -1.31 16.66 3.83
CA TYR A 216 -1.53 18.08 3.56
C TYR A 216 -0.35 18.88 4.11
N ASP A 217 0.25 19.71 3.27
CA ASP A 217 1.27 20.69 3.64
C ASP A 217 1.23 21.85 2.62
N VAL A 218 2.09 22.86 2.76
CA VAL A 218 2.25 23.88 1.73
C VAL A 218 3.59 23.63 1.06
N TYR A 219 3.63 23.61 -0.28
CA TYR A 219 4.85 23.32 -1.04
C TYR A 219 5.30 24.55 -1.86
N PRO A 220 5.81 25.64 -1.24
CA PRO A 220 6.14 26.87 -1.96
C PRO A 220 7.13 26.68 -3.10
N PHE A 221 8.09 25.75 -2.95
CA PHE A 221 9.04 25.44 -4.02
C PHE A 221 8.33 25.00 -5.30
N PHE A 222 7.24 24.23 -5.18
CA PHE A 222 6.51 23.71 -6.32
C PHE A 222 5.51 24.74 -6.86
N ASP A 223 4.87 25.52 -5.99
CA ASP A 223 4.03 26.63 -6.42
C ASP A 223 4.79 27.65 -7.29
N LEU A 224 6.04 27.96 -6.94
CA LEU A 224 6.92 28.85 -7.74
C LEU A 224 7.25 28.27 -9.12
N GLU A 225 7.28 26.93 -9.25
CA GLU A 225 7.50 26.26 -10.52
C GLU A 225 6.22 26.16 -11.34
N LEU A 226 5.06 25.97 -10.69
CA LEU A 226 3.76 26.07 -11.33
C LEU A 226 3.52 27.47 -11.90
N GLU A 227 3.87 28.53 -11.18
CA GLU A 227 3.74 29.90 -11.68
C GLU A 227 4.49 30.11 -13.00
N LYS A 228 5.74 29.66 -13.07
CA LYS A 228 6.56 29.76 -14.28
C LYS A 228 5.98 28.93 -15.41
N PHE A 229 5.53 27.71 -15.09
CA PHE A 229 4.90 26.81 -16.04
C PHE A 229 3.66 27.44 -16.66
N PHE A 230 2.73 27.97 -15.85
CA PHE A 230 1.51 28.61 -16.33
C PHE A 230 1.78 29.90 -17.12
N LYS A 231 2.84 30.66 -16.79
CA LYS A 231 3.25 31.85 -17.56
C LYS A 231 3.92 31.51 -18.90
N ALA A 232 4.52 30.33 -19.02
CA ALA A 232 5.27 29.92 -20.20
C ALA A 232 4.41 29.27 -21.29
N HIS A 233 3.15 28.93 -21.00
CA HIS A 233 2.26 28.22 -21.92
C HIS A 233 0.95 28.98 -22.08
N SER A 234 0.39 28.92 -23.28
CA SER A 234 -0.97 29.40 -23.56
C SER A 234 -2.02 28.55 -22.84
N VAL A 235 -3.20 29.12 -22.60
CA VAL A 235 -4.31 28.40 -21.96
C VAL A 235 -4.70 27.14 -22.74
N ASP A 236 -4.60 27.17 -24.08
CA ASP A 236 -5.01 26.05 -24.93
C ASP A 236 -4.03 24.86 -24.85
N GLU A 237 -2.74 25.12 -24.65
CA GLU A 237 -1.73 24.07 -24.40
C GLU A 237 -1.96 23.34 -23.07
N LEU A 238 -2.69 23.96 -22.14
CA LEU A 238 -2.90 23.47 -20.78
C LEU A 238 -4.17 22.63 -20.65
N ASN A 239 -4.71 22.07 -21.74
CA ASN A 239 -5.87 21.18 -21.69
C ASN A 239 -5.51 19.77 -21.19
N ILE A 240 -5.00 19.72 -19.96
CA ILE A 240 -4.53 18.54 -19.24
C ILE A 240 -5.29 18.39 -17.92
N PRO A 241 -5.45 17.17 -17.39
CA PRO A 241 -6.05 17.00 -16.06
C PRO A 241 -5.10 17.53 -14.98
N ILE A 242 -5.64 18.18 -13.95
CA ILE A 242 -4.87 18.70 -12.80
C ILE A 242 -3.96 17.62 -12.18
N CYS A 243 -4.42 16.37 -12.14
CA CYS A 243 -3.63 15.26 -11.60
C CYS A 243 -2.31 14.99 -12.35
N ALA A 244 -2.16 15.44 -13.59
CA ALA A 244 -0.89 15.33 -14.31
C ALA A 244 0.21 16.20 -13.67
N LEU A 245 -0.16 17.34 -13.06
CA LEU A 245 0.77 18.19 -12.30
C LEU A 245 1.26 17.47 -11.02
N GLU A 246 0.39 16.65 -10.40
CA GLU A 246 0.76 15.83 -9.25
C GLU A 246 1.77 14.74 -9.62
N ALA A 247 1.70 14.19 -10.83
CA ALA A 247 2.70 13.24 -11.31
C ALA A 247 4.08 13.89 -11.50
N VAL A 248 4.12 15.15 -11.93
CA VAL A 248 5.37 15.94 -11.96
C VAL A 248 5.88 16.17 -10.54
N PHE A 249 5.03 16.59 -9.61
CA PHE A 249 5.38 16.76 -8.20
C PHE A 249 5.99 15.49 -7.59
N ASN A 250 5.33 14.35 -7.78
CA ASN A 250 5.83 13.06 -7.32
C ASN A 250 7.19 12.73 -7.95
N THR A 251 7.36 12.97 -9.25
CA THR A 251 8.63 12.77 -9.96
C THR A 251 9.75 13.61 -9.35
N VAL A 252 9.50 14.89 -9.06
CA VAL A 252 10.49 15.77 -8.41
C VAL A 252 10.89 15.23 -7.03
N LEU A 253 9.96 14.66 -6.28
CA LEU A 253 10.24 14.13 -4.95
C LEU A 253 10.96 12.77 -4.97
N ILE A 254 10.58 11.86 -5.86
CA ILE A 254 11.18 10.50 -5.92
C ILE A 254 12.47 10.41 -6.76
N THR A 255 12.87 11.50 -7.40
CA THR A 255 14.13 11.57 -8.18
C THR A 255 15.11 12.58 -7.59
N ASP A 256 16.32 12.63 -8.15
CA ASP A 256 17.39 13.57 -7.78
C ASP A 256 17.24 14.95 -8.47
N ILE A 257 16.11 15.23 -9.13
CA ILE A 257 15.89 16.49 -9.88
C ILE A 257 16.00 17.73 -8.98
N ALA A 258 15.50 17.63 -7.75
CA ALA A 258 15.58 18.71 -6.75
C ALA A 258 16.01 18.12 -5.41
N GLN A 259 17.09 18.62 -4.83
CA GLN A 259 17.60 18.18 -3.53
C GLN A 259 17.30 19.23 -2.44
N ASN A 260 17.21 20.51 -2.81
CA ASN A 260 17.03 21.64 -1.89
C ASN A 260 15.60 22.20 -1.89
N ILE A 261 14.61 21.38 -1.51
CA ILE A 261 13.18 21.76 -1.50
C ILE A 261 12.75 22.45 -0.18
N LYS A 262 13.50 23.40 0.37
CA LYS A 262 13.25 23.93 1.72
C LYS A 262 11.86 24.59 1.88
N VAL A 263 11.19 24.36 3.02
CA VAL A 263 9.92 25.05 3.40
C VAL A 263 10.05 26.58 3.39
N LYS A 264 11.20 27.09 3.85
CA LYS A 264 11.53 28.53 3.86
C LYS A 264 12.78 28.74 3.00
N GLY A 265 12.66 29.42 1.86
CA GLY A 265 13.79 29.69 0.97
C GLY A 265 13.41 30.36 -0.35
N ALA A 266 14.41 30.73 -1.13
CA ALA A 266 14.28 31.42 -2.43
C ALA A 266 13.78 30.51 -3.59
N GLY A 267 13.21 29.34 -3.29
CA GLY A 267 12.85 28.31 -4.26
C GLY A 267 14.03 27.44 -4.71
N LEU A 268 13.83 26.72 -5.81
CA LEU A 268 14.83 25.83 -6.41
C LEU A 268 16.01 26.59 -7.03
N THR A 269 17.19 25.97 -7.04
CA THR A 269 18.34 26.47 -7.82
C THR A 269 17.99 26.52 -9.31
N LYS A 270 18.73 27.29 -10.11
CA LYS A 270 18.47 27.39 -11.56
C LYS A 270 18.49 26.01 -12.24
N LYS A 271 19.49 25.17 -11.93
CA LYS A 271 19.62 23.82 -12.50
C LYS A 271 18.42 22.93 -12.16
N GLU A 272 18.01 22.92 -10.90
CA GLU A 272 16.86 22.13 -10.44
C GLU A 272 15.56 22.63 -11.09
N ARG A 273 15.37 23.95 -11.13
CA ARG A 273 14.25 24.62 -11.83
C ARG A 273 14.18 24.22 -13.30
N ASP A 274 15.27 24.34 -14.03
CA ASP A 274 15.31 23.98 -15.46
C ASP A 274 14.93 22.51 -15.67
N ALA A 275 15.35 21.62 -14.75
CA ALA A 275 15.00 20.20 -14.78
C ALA A 275 13.51 19.94 -14.42
N VAL A 276 12.93 20.67 -13.46
CA VAL A 276 11.49 20.60 -13.16
C VAL A 276 10.65 21.09 -14.34
N GLN A 277 11.03 22.22 -14.96
CA GLN A 277 10.35 22.74 -16.14
C GLN A 277 10.44 21.76 -17.32
N ALA A 278 11.57 21.07 -17.50
CA ALA A 278 11.70 20.01 -18.50
C ALA A 278 10.75 18.82 -18.24
N GLU A 279 10.44 18.50 -16.98
CA GLU A 279 9.45 17.47 -16.65
C GLU A 279 8.02 17.93 -16.95
N PHE A 280 7.68 19.21 -16.72
CA PHE A 280 6.41 19.77 -17.17
C PHE A 280 6.23 19.69 -18.69
N VAL A 281 7.26 20.03 -19.47
CA VAL A 281 7.21 19.91 -20.95
C VAL A 281 6.97 18.47 -21.39
N LYS A 282 7.66 17.49 -20.78
CA LYS A 282 7.43 16.06 -21.06
C LYS A 282 6.00 15.63 -20.70
N MET A 283 5.46 16.14 -19.59
CA MET A 283 4.09 15.86 -19.17
C MET A 283 3.07 16.46 -20.15
N LEU A 284 3.28 17.69 -20.64
CA LEU A 284 2.40 18.33 -21.62
C LEU A 284 2.33 17.58 -22.95
N GLN A 285 3.46 17.04 -23.43
CA GLN A 285 3.51 16.32 -24.70
C GLN A 285 2.59 15.10 -24.73
N ASP A 286 2.51 14.34 -23.63
CA ASP A 286 1.63 13.18 -23.49
C ASP A 286 1.42 12.86 -22.00
N PRO A 287 0.39 13.44 -21.36
CA PRO A 287 0.20 13.27 -19.91
C PRO A 287 -0.10 11.82 -19.52
N LYS A 288 -0.80 11.09 -20.40
CA LYS A 288 -1.13 9.68 -20.20
C LYS A 288 0.13 8.83 -20.18
N LYS A 289 1.00 9.01 -21.18
CA LYS A 289 2.30 8.34 -21.24
C LYS A 289 3.20 8.76 -20.09
N TYR A 290 3.22 10.04 -19.72
CA TYR A 290 4.01 10.54 -18.61
C TYR A 290 3.65 9.81 -17.30
N MET A 291 2.36 9.70 -16.99
CA MET A 291 1.86 8.98 -15.81
C MET A 291 2.14 7.47 -15.88
N SER A 292 2.09 6.86 -17.08
CA SER A 292 2.37 5.43 -17.24
C SER A 292 3.87 5.08 -17.22
N HIS A 293 4.77 6.05 -17.48
CA HIS A 293 6.22 5.82 -17.58
C HIS A 293 7.02 6.28 -16.35
N CYS A 294 6.39 6.95 -15.39
CA CYS A 294 7.10 7.47 -14.21
C CYS A 294 7.70 6.32 -13.35
N ASP A 295 7.03 5.17 -13.25
CA ASP A 295 7.59 3.93 -12.66
C ASP A 295 8.86 3.45 -13.40
N ILE A 296 8.93 3.70 -14.70
CA ILE A 296 10.05 3.27 -15.55
C ILE A 296 11.26 4.18 -15.33
N LYS A 297 11.10 5.49 -15.12
CA LYS A 297 12.24 6.42 -14.92
C LYS A 297 13.02 6.16 -13.63
N VAL A 298 12.34 5.78 -12.54
CA VAL A 298 13.00 5.39 -11.28
C VAL A 298 13.82 4.13 -11.50
N ARG A 299 13.22 3.12 -12.16
CA ARG A 299 13.92 1.89 -12.54
C ARG A 299 15.08 2.13 -13.50
N ILE A 300 14.94 3.05 -14.46
CA ILE A 300 16.00 3.43 -15.41
C ILE A 300 17.14 4.13 -14.68
N THR A 301 16.87 5.06 -13.75
CA THR A 301 17.94 5.73 -12.99
C THR A 301 18.73 4.72 -12.16
N LEU A 302 18.04 3.78 -11.51
CA LEU A 302 18.68 2.70 -10.78
C LEU A 302 19.48 1.77 -11.70
N GLN A 303 18.91 1.34 -12.82
CA GLN A 303 19.58 0.50 -13.80
C GLN A 303 20.79 1.19 -14.46
N GLN A 304 20.71 2.50 -14.71
CA GLN A 304 21.82 3.29 -15.22
C GLN A 304 22.94 3.39 -14.17
N LYS A 305 22.60 3.76 -12.93
CA LYS A 305 23.58 3.77 -11.83
C LYS A 305 24.19 2.40 -11.61
N LEU A 306 23.39 1.34 -11.68
CA LEU A 306 23.85 -0.04 -11.60
C LEU A 306 24.75 -0.39 -12.79
N SER A 307 24.42 0.02 -14.00
CA SER A 307 25.26 -0.20 -15.19
C SER A 307 26.61 0.50 -15.12
N GLN A 308 26.69 1.62 -14.38
CA GLN A 308 27.93 2.37 -14.13
C GLN A 308 28.69 1.87 -12.87
N ALA A 309 28.07 1.02 -12.05
CA ALA A 309 28.70 0.47 -10.87
C ALA A 309 29.90 -0.43 -11.24
N PRO A 310 30.88 -0.62 -10.33
CA PRO A 310 31.95 -1.60 -10.52
C PRO A 310 31.40 -2.98 -10.92
N ALA A 311 32.15 -3.71 -11.73
CA ALA A 311 31.69 -5.00 -12.26
C ALA A 311 31.39 -6.01 -11.15
N GLU A 312 32.15 -5.93 -10.05
CA GLU A 312 32.01 -6.72 -8.84
C GLU A 312 30.66 -6.43 -8.15
N VAL A 313 30.27 -5.15 -8.06
CA VAL A 313 28.97 -4.74 -7.51
C VAL A 313 27.82 -5.28 -8.35
N ARG A 314 27.91 -5.14 -9.68
CA ARG A 314 26.89 -5.65 -10.61
C ARG A 314 26.76 -7.17 -10.50
N SER A 315 27.89 -7.88 -10.44
CA SER A 315 27.94 -9.34 -10.31
C SER A 315 27.23 -9.82 -9.04
N ILE A 316 27.52 -9.18 -7.90
CA ILE A 316 26.88 -9.51 -6.62
C ILE A 316 25.37 -9.24 -6.66
N ILE A 317 24.95 -8.07 -7.15
CA ILE A 317 23.52 -7.73 -7.26
C ILE A 317 22.80 -8.73 -8.18
N HIS A 318 23.39 -9.06 -9.32
CA HIS A 318 22.84 -10.06 -10.24
C HIS A 318 22.77 -11.45 -9.58
N SER A 319 23.79 -11.84 -8.81
CA SER A 319 23.80 -13.12 -8.10
C SER A 319 22.68 -13.22 -7.05
N VAL A 320 22.40 -12.14 -6.32
CA VAL A 320 21.25 -12.11 -5.38
C VAL A 320 19.92 -12.18 -6.15
N GLN A 321 19.80 -11.51 -7.29
CA GLN A 321 18.59 -11.51 -8.12
C GLN A 321 18.28 -12.88 -8.72
N GLN A 322 19.29 -13.60 -9.20
CA GLN A 322 19.15 -14.89 -9.90
C GLN A 322 19.05 -16.11 -8.97
N ASN A 323 19.22 -15.94 -7.66
CA ASN A 323 19.02 -17.01 -6.70
C ASN A 323 17.54 -17.46 -6.75
N GLY A 324 17.30 -18.53 -7.51
CA GLY A 324 15.99 -19.12 -7.70
C GLY A 324 15.51 -19.74 -6.40
N LEU A 325 14.30 -19.37 -5.97
CA LEU A 325 13.73 -19.80 -4.71
C LEU A 325 12.73 -20.92 -4.95
N SER A 326 13.17 -22.17 -4.85
CA SER A 326 12.26 -23.30 -4.94
C SER A 326 12.55 -24.36 -3.88
N PHE A 327 11.55 -24.60 -3.03
CA PHE A 327 11.54 -25.70 -2.07
C PHE A 327 10.76 -26.91 -2.61
N THR A 328 10.38 -26.93 -3.90
CA THR A 328 9.52 -27.98 -4.45
C THR A 328 10.16 -29.37 -4.46
N GLN A 329 11.50 -29.44 -4.43
CA GLN A 329 12.25 -30.69 -4.33
C GLN A 329 12.33 -31.22 -2.90
N CYS A 330 12.05 -30.39 -1.89
CA CYS A 330 12.06 -30.80 -0.50
C CYS A 330 10.78 -31.61 -0.19
N THR A 331 10.98 -32.87 0.15
CA THR A 331 9.94 -33.83 0.54
C THR A 331 9.83 -34.00 2.06
N THR A 332 10.83 -33.53 2.80
CA THR A 332 10.85 -33.53 4.26
C THR A 332 11.05 -32.12 4.81
N TYR A 333 10.70 -31.91 6.08
CA TYR A 333 10.92 -30.63 6.73
C TYR A 333 12.40 -30.37 7.01
N GLU A 334 13.18 -31.43 7.24
CA GLU A 334 14.63 -31.40 7.41
C GLU A 334 15.31 -30.88 6.14
N GLU A 335 14.89 -31.36 4.96
CA GLU A 335 15.35 -30.85 3.66
C GLU A 335 15.03 -29.36 3.50
N ILE A 336 13.81 -28.92 3.84
CA ILE A 336 13.42 -27.50 3.80
C ILE A 336 14.36 -26.67 4.67
N ASN A 337 14.57 -27.07 5.92
CA ASN A 337 15.38 -26.30 6.87
C ASN A 337 16.86 -26.29 6.49
N HIS A 338 17.37 -27.41 5.99
CA HIS A 338 18.74 -27.52 5.50
C HIS A 338 18.96 -26.58 4.31
N TYR A 339 18.06 -26.63 3.32
CA TYR A 339 18.11 -25.78 2.14
C TYR A 339 17.96 -24.29 2.50
N LEU A 340 16.98 -23.95 3.35
CA LEU A 340 16.80 -22.57 3.84
C LEU A 340 18.07 -22.06 4.53
N LYS A 341 18.71 -22.88 5.38
CA LYS A 341 19.96 -22.50 6.05
C LYS A 341 21.10 -22.27 5.07
N GLN A 342 21.22 -23.11 4.03
CA GLN A 342 22.21 -22.93 2.97
C GLN A 342 22.00 -21.61 2.23
N GLU A 343 20.78 -21.32 1.81
CA GLU A 343 20.45 -20.10 1.07
C GLU A 343 20.64 -18.83 1.91
N VAL A 344 20.23 -18.86 3.19
CA VAL A 344 20.50 -17.76 4.13
C VAL A 344 22.00 -17.55 4.33
N THR A 345 22.79 -18.63 4.36
CA THR A 345 24.25 -18.54 4.46
C THR A 345 24.85 -17.90 3.19
N ASN A 346 24.36 -18.29 2.02
CA ASN A 346 24.78 -17.71 0.73
C ASN A 346 24.46 -16.21 0.66
N LEU A 347 23.24 -15.79 1.01
CA LEU A 347 22.87 -14.37 1.06
C LEU A 347 23.74 -13.57 2.05
N ASN A 348 24.06 -14.15 3.21
CA ASN A 348 24.95 -13.49 4.18
C ASN A 348 26.38 -13.33 3.65
N GLN A 349 26.89 -14.32 2.91
CA GLN A 349 28.19 -14.24 2.26
C GLN A 349 28.21 -13.16 1.18
N GLN A 350 27.18 -13.08 0.35
CA GLN A 350 27.01 -12.02 -0.66
C GLN A 350 26.91 -10.63 0.01
N SER A 351 26.21 -10.52 1.13
CA SER A 351 26.10 -9.28 1.92
C SER A 351 27.46 -8.85 2.49
N ALA A 352 28.25 -9.79 3.01
CA ALA A 352 29.60 -9.52 3.50
C ALA A 352 30.54 -9.10 2.36
N ALA A 353 30.48 -9.77 1.21
CA ALA A 353 31.25 -9.41 0.02
C ALA A 353 30.92 -7.98 -0.45
N PHE A 354 29.63 -7.61 -0.47
CA PHE A 354 29.21 -6.25 -0.81
C PHE A 354 29.74 -5.21 0.18
N LYS A 355 29.73 -5.50 1.49
CA LYS A 355 30.28 -4.57 2.51
C LYS A 355 31.78 -4.32 2.35
N ASN A 356 32.55 -5.34 1.98
CA ASN A 356 33.98 -5.17 1.70
C ASN A 356 34.19 -4.25 0.49
N ILE A 357 33.38 -4.41 -0.56
CA ILE A 357 33.39 -3.52 -1.73
C ILE A 357 32.96 -2.10 -1.33
N GLU A 358 31.90 -1.95 -0.54
CA GLU A 358 31.46 -0.66 -0.02
C GLU A 358 32.59 0.08 0.73
N SER A 359 33.44 -0.64 1.49
CA SER A 359 34.60 -0.05 2.16
C SER A 359 35.77 0.28 1.22
N ASP A 360 35.99 -0.52 0.18
CA ASP A 360 37.09 -0.31 -0.78
C ASP A 360 36.80 0.84 -1.75
N PHE A 361 35.52 1.06 -2.06
CA PHE A 361 35.08 2.17 -2.91
C PHE A 361 34.64 3.36 -2.06
N VAL A 362 35.56 4.31 -1.84
CA VAL A 362 35.35 5.58 -1.09
C VAL A 362 34.09 6.38 -1.53
N LYS A 363 33.51 6.07 -2.70
CA LYS A 363 32.30 6.73 -3.24
C LYS A 363 31.38 5.75 -4.00
N LEU A 364 31.00 4.63 -3.41
CA LEU A 364 29.85 3.88 -3.96
C LEU A 364 28.57 4.73 -3.82
N ASP A 365 27.77 4.86 -4.88
CA ASP A 365 26.54 5.66 -4.83
C ASP A 365 25.60 5.05 -3.79
N GLN A 366 25.15 5.86 -2.82
CA GLN A 366 24.30 5.42 -1.72
C GLN A 366 22.99 4.79 -2.20
N VAL A 367 22.49 5.16 -3.38
CA VAL A 367 21.32 4.54 -4.00
C VAL A 367 21.57 3.06 -4.29
N ILE A 368 22.77 2.69 -4.76
CA ILE A 368 23.15 1.30 -5.03
C ILE A 368 23.28 0.52 -3.72
N VAL A 369 23.89 1.12 -2.70
CA VAL A 369 24.02 0.51 -1.35
C VAL A 369 22.65 0.21 -0.75
N ASN A 370 21.74 1.18 -0.82
CA ASN A 370 20.39 1.03 -0.29
C ASN A 370 19.60 -0.02 -1.07
N GLU A 371 19.74 -0.04 -2.40
CA GLU A 371 19.10 -1.06 -3.25
C GLU A 371 19.60 -2.46 -2.94
N PHE A 372 20.90 -2.64 -2.73
CA PHE A 372 21.45 -3.96 -2.38
C PHE A 372 20.93 -4.44 -1.02
N LYS A 373 20.91 -3.58 -0.01
CA LYS A 373 20.36 -3.92 1.32
C LYS A 373 18.90 -4.38 1.21
N ARG A 374 18.10 -3.63 0.46
CA ARG A 374 16.70 -3.94 0.17
C ARG A 374 16.55 -5.29 -0.53
N LEU A 375 17.33 -5.53 -1.58
CA LEU A 375 17.30 -6.77 -2.35
C LEU A 375 17.61 -8.00 -1.46
N VAL A 376 18.56 -7.88 -0.52
CA VAL A 376 18.86 -8.94 0.45
C VAL A 376 17.70 -9.17 1.42
N GLU A 377 17.08 -8.10 1.93
CA GLU A 377 15.91 -8.19 2.82
C GLU A 377 14.70 -8.84 2.11
N ASP A 378 14.43 -8.44 0.87
CA ASP A 378 13.38 -9.01 0.03
C ASP A 378 13.63 -10.50 -0.21
N LYS A 379 14.85 -10.88 -0.58
CA LYS A 379 15.19 -12.29 -0.80
C LYS A 379 15.12 -13.13 0.47
N LEU A 380 15.49 -12.58 1.61
CA LEU A 380 15.31 -13.26 2.89
C LEU A 380 13.81 -13.47 3.21
N SER A 381 12.97 -12.47 2.93
CA SER A 381 11.52 -12.58 3.10
C SER A 381 10.92 -13.63 2.17
N GLU A 382 11.26 -13.60 0.88
CA GLU A 382 10.80 -14.57 -0.12
C GLU A 382 11.23 -16.00 0.22
N LEU A 383 12.48 -16.20 0.68
CA LEU A 383 12.97 -17.50 1.14
C LEU A 383 12.12 -18.07 2.27
N ASN A 384 11.81 -17.24 3.27
CA ASN A 384 11.00 -17.67 4.41
C ASN A 384 9.56 -17.99 4.00
N GLN A 385 8.97 -17.18 3.12
CA GLN A 385 7.62 -17.43 2.60
C GLN A 385 7.56 -18.72 1.77
N ALA A 386 8.54 -18.96 0.90
CA ALA A 386 8.61 -20.15 0.07
C ALA A 386 8.85 -21.42 0.91
N ALA A 387 9.71 -21.33 1.93
CA ALA A 387 9.90 -22.41 2.90
C ALA A 387 8.59 -22.73 3.63
N GLU A 388 7.88 -21.70 4.11
CA GLU A 388 6.63 -21.87 4.84
C GLU A 388 5.51 -22.46 3.97
N ALA A 389 5.37 -21.98 2.73
CA ALA A 389 4.44 -22.54 1.77
C ALA A 389 4.67 -24.05 1.55
N GLN A 390 5.95 -24.46 1.44
CA GLN A 390 6.29 -25.87 1.32
C GLN A 390 6.00 -26.66 2.61
N ARG A 391 6.25 -26.08 3.79
CA ARG A 391 5.89 -26.72 5.08
C ARG A 391 4.39 -26.95 5.22
N ILE A 392 3.57 -25.99 4.80
CA ILE A 392 2.11 -26.10 4.76
C ILE A 392 1.69 -27.24 3.82
N ARG A 393 2.29 -27.30 2.61
CA ARG A 393 2.03 -28.37 1.65
C ARG A 393 2.38 -29.75 2.24
N LEU A 394 3.55 -29.91 2.88
CA LEU A 394 3.92 -31.18 3.52
C LEU A 394 2.95 -31.55 4.65
N SER A 395 2.52 -30.57 5.45
CA SER A 395 1.52 -30.79 6.51
C SER A 395 0.20 -31.31 5.94
N GLN A 396 -0.27 -30.73 4.83
CA GLN A 396 -1.48 -31.20 4.14
C GLN A 396 -1.32 -32.63 3.61
N ILE A 397 -0.16 -32.96 3.02
CA ILE A 397 0.14 -34.32 2.55
C ILE A 397 0.09 -35.31 3.71
N HIS A 398 0.70 -34.99 4.85
CA HIS A 398 0.70 -35.86 6.03
C HIS A 398 -0.70 -36.01 6.64
N ASN A 399 -1.47 -34.92 6.72
CA ASN A 399 -2.86 -34.96 7.18
C ASN A 399 -3.73 -35.87 6.28
N ASN A 400 -3.60 -35.74 4.95
CA ASN A 400 -4.35 -36.57 4.01
C ASN A 400 -3.98 -38.05 4.15
N LYS A 401 -2.68 -38.37 4.25
CA LYS A 401 -2.22 -39.74 4.50
C LYS A 401 -2.78 -40.29 5.82
N PHE A 402 -2.86 -39.48 6.87
CA PHE A 402 -3.45 -39.92 8.15
C PHE A 402 -4.95 -40.20 8.04
N GLN A 403 -5.69 -39.35 7.32
CA GLN A 403 -7.11 -39.56 7.03
C GLN A 403 -7.36 -40.82 6.20
N GLU A 404 -6.49 -41.13 5.23
CA GLU A 404 -6.54 -42.40 4.50
C GLU A 404 -6.38 -43.62 5.43
N LEU A 405 -5.56 -43.52 6.47
CA LEU A 405 -5.41 -44.59 7.46
C LEU A 405 -6.67 -44.74 8.34
N LEU A 406 -7.30 -43.63 8.74
CA LEU A 406 -8.60 -43.66 9.42
C LEU A 406 -9.67 -44.35 8.56
N LEU A 407 -9.73 -44.01 7.27
CA LEU A 407 -10.64 -44.64 6.33
C LEU A 407 -10.40 -46.16 6.21
N LYS A 408 -9.14 -46.61 6.24
CA LYS A 408 -8.81 -48.04 6.27
C LYS A 408 -9.35 -48.73 7.52
N ILE A 409 -9.26 -48.12 8.70
CA ILE A 409 -9.83 -48.66 9.95
C ILE A 409 -11.36 -48.77 9.81
N SER A 410 -12.02 -47.72 9.31
CA SER A 410 -13.48 -47.69 9.12
C SER A 410 -13.95 -48.78 8.15
N ASN A 411 -13.29 -48.92 6.99
CA ASN A 411 -13.62 -49.95 6.01
C ASN A 411 -13.38 -51.35 6.57
N LYS A 412 -12.30 -51.54 7.35
CA LYS A 412 -12.00 -52.84 7.99
C LYS A 412 -13.02 -53.21 9.05
N SER A 413 -13.56 -52.24 9.79
CA SER A 413 -14.69 -52.45 10.71
C SER A 413 -15.94 -52.95 9.97
N LYS A 414 -16.29 -52.34 8.84
CA LYS A 414 -17.41 -52.79 7.99
C LYS A 414 -17.21 -54.21 7.48
N GLN A 415 -16.01 -54.52 6.98
CA GLN A 415 -15.65 -55.87 6.53
C GLN A 415 -15.83 -56.91 7.64
N LEU A 416 -15.35 -56.63 8.87
CA LEU A 416 -15.53 -57.55 9.99
C LEU A 416 -17.01 -57.82 10.31
N ARG A 417 -17.88 -56.82 10.11
CA ARG A 417 -19.33 -56.97 10.30
C ARG A 417 -19.94 -57.88 9.24
N GLU A 418 -19.54 -57.73 7.98
CA GLU A 418 -19.96 -58.57 6.85
C GLU A 418 -19.45 -60.02 7.00
N GLU A 419 -18.24 -60.19 7.54
CA GLU A 419 -17.63 -61.49 7.85
C GLU A 419 -18.17 -62.16 9.13
N GLN A 420 -19.23 -61.62 9.74
CA GLN A 420 -19.89 -62.15 10.94
C GLN A 420 -19.03 -62.13 12.21
N TYR A 421 -18.15 -61.13 12.36
CA TYR A 421 -17.39 -60.83 13.58
C TYR A 421 -17.87 -59.51 14.24
N PRO A 422 -19.11 -59.45 14.76
CA PRO A 422 -19.72 -58.20 15.23
C PRO A 422 -18.97 -57.54 16.39
N ASP A 423 -18.44 -58.32 17.35
CA ASP A 423 -17.69 -57.77 18.49
C ASP A 423 -16.39 -57.09 18.04
N LYS A 424 -15.68 -57.69 17.09
CA LYS A 424 -14.44 -57.14 16.55
C LYS A 424 -14.72 -55.94 15.64
N ALA A 425 -15.82 -55.96 14.89
CA ALA A 425 -16.30 -54.81 14.14
C ALA A 425 -16.57 -53.61 15.06
N LEU A 426 -17.20 -53.84 16.22
CA LEU A 426 -17.46 -52.81 17.23
C LEU A 426 -16.17 -52.25 17.84
N ILE A 427 -15.18 -53.11 18.16
CA ILE A 427 -13.87 -52.66 18.66
C ILE A 427 -13.16 -51.78 17.61
N ALA A 428 -13.18 -52.18 16.34
CA ALA A 428 -12.60 -51.41 15.24
C ALA A 428 -13.31 -50.07 15.01
N GLU A 429 -14.64 -50.02 15.14
CA GLU A 429 -15.44 -48.80 15.04
C GLU A 429 -15.14 -47.82 16.18
N ASN A 430 -15.00 -48.34 17.40
CA ASN A 430 -14.59 -47.56 18.57
C ASN A 430 -13.17 -46.99 18.39
N LEU A 431 -12.22 -47.82 17.94
CA LEU A 431 -10.85 -47.39 17.63
C LEU A 431 -10.85 -46.24 16.61
N HIS A 432 -11.57 -46.41 15.49
CA HIS A 432 -11.69 -45.35 14.48
C HIS A 432 -12.22 -44.05 15.08
N THR A 433 -13.32 -44.14 15.81
CA THR A 433 -13.99 -42.97 16.41
C THR A 433 -13.05 -42.24 17.35
N LYS A 434 -12.38 -42.95 18.26
CA LYS A 434 -11.49 -42.34 19.25
C LYS A 434 -10.24 -41.71 18.64
N ILE A 435 -9.61 -42.37 17.67
CA ILE A 435 -8.45 -41.81 16.97
C ILE A 435 -8.87 -40.60 16.13
N LYS A 436 -10.03 -40.65 15.48
CA LYS A 436 -10.57 -39.52 14.72
C LYS A 436 -10.86 -38.33 15.63
N ASP A 437 -11.50 -38.56 16.79
CA ASP A 437 -11.78 -37.51 17.77
C ASP A 437 -10.48 -36.86 18.27
N ALA A 438 -9.47 -37.67 18.62
CA ALA A 438 -8.15 -37.17 19.02
C ALA A 438 -7.47 -36.37 17.90
N PHE A 439 -7.59 -36.82 16.65
CA PHE A 439 -7.03 -36.12 15.49
C PHE A 439 -7.75 -34.79 15.21
N ASP A 440 -9.07 -34.75 15.28
CA ASP A 440 -9.86 -33.53 15.07
C ASP A 440 -9.59 -32.51 16.19
N LEU A 441 -9.45 -32.98 17.44
CA LEU A 441 -9.02 -32.15 18.56
C LEU A 441 -7.62 -31.58 18.31
N TYR A 442 -6.67 -32.40 17.86
CA TYR A 442 -5.33 -31.95 17.50
C TYR A 442 -5.34 -30.91 16.37
N GLN A 443 -6.12 -31.12 15.31
CA GLN A 443 -6.19 -30.21 14.16
C GLN A 443 -6.82 -28.85 14.51
N SER A 444 -7.78 -28.84 15.45
CA SER A 444 -8.47 -27.64 15.92
C SER A 444 -7.72 -26.88 17.02
N SER A 445 -6.69 -27.48 17.61
CA SER A 445 -5.85 -26.87 18.63
C SER A 445 -4.85 -25.83 18.07
N SER A 446 -4.14 -25.17 18.98
CA SER A 446 -3.00 -24.31 18.66
C SER A 446 -1.76 -25.10 18.18
N LYS A 447 -1.86 -26.44 18.11
CA LYS A 447 -0.79 -27.35 17.69
C LYS A 447 0.48 -27.13 18.49
N THR A 448 0.34 -27.03 19.81
CA THR A 448 1.46 -26.93 20.75
C THR A 448 2.11 -28.29 21.01
N ARG A 449 3.24 -28.30 21.74
CA ARG A 449 3.91 -29.54 22.14
C ARG A 449 2.98 -30.41 22.97
N GLN A 450 2.23 -29.77 23.86
CA GLN A 450 1.29 -30.42 24.74
C GLN A 450 0.14 -31.04 23.94
N ASP A 451 -0.40 -30.32 22.96
CA ASP A 451 -1.47 -30.83 22.08
C ASP A 451 -1.02 -32.07 21.29
N TYR A 452 0.20 -32.06 20.75
CA TYR A 452 0.74 -33.24 20.07
C TYR A 452 0.99 -34.41 21.03
N GLN A 453 1.52 -34.17 22.23
CA GLN A 453 1.73 -35.24 23.21
C GLN A 453 0.39 -35.85 23.63
N GLN A 454 -0.62 -35.02 23.89
CA GLN A 454 -1.97 -35.49 24.19
C GLN A 454 -2.53 -36.34 23.04
N PHE A 455 -2.47 -35.85 21.80
CA PHE A 455 -2.90 -36.61 20.62
C PHE A 455 -2.18 -37.97 20.51
N LYS A 456 -0.85 -37.97 20.68
CA LYS A 456 -0.03 -39.18 20.62
C LYS A 456 -0.40 -40.16 21.73
N GLU A 457 -0.55 -39.69 22.97
CA GLU A 457 -0.92 -40.49 24.13
C GLU A 457 -2.30 -41.10 23.98
N GLU A 458 -3.29 -40.32 23.55
CA GLU A 458 -4.65 -40.79 23.27
C GLU A 458 -4.64 -41.86 22.17
N CYS A 459 -4.00 -41.58 21.02
CA CYS A 459 -3.92 -42.57 19.95
C CYS A 459 -3.20 -43.86 20.38
N THR A 460 -2.10 -43.73 21.13
CA THR A 460 -1.32 -44.90 21.61
C THR A 460 -2.14 -45.74 22.58
N LYS A 461 -2.85 -45.10 23.51
CA LYS A 461 -3.74 -45.75 24.48
C LYS A 461 -4.82 -46.56 23.76
N GLU A 462 -5.51 -45.95 22.80
CA GLU A 462 -6.62 -46.58 22.09
C GLU A 462 -6.13 -47.72 21.16
N ILE A 463 -4.99 -47.53 20.49
CA ILE A 463 -4.33 -48.60 19.72
C ILE A 463 -4.00 -49.78 20.62
N ASN A 464 -3.36 -49.55 21.78
CA ASN A 464 -2.97 -50.61 22.69
C ASN A 464 -4.17 -51.38 23.28
N ALA A 465 -5.30 -50.69 23.49
CA ALA A 465 -6.53 -51.34 23.95
C ALA A 465 -7.17 -52.23 22.87
N ALA A 466 -7.16 -51.79 21.60
CA ALA A 466 -7.76 -52.53 20.50
C ALA A 466 -6.86 -53.67 19.95
N LYS A 467 -5.53 -53.52 20.08
CA LYS A 467 -4.51 -54.40 19.50
C LYS A 467 -4.72 -55.89 19.83
N PRO A 468 -4.93 -56.32 21.10
CA PRO A 468 -5.10 -57.74 21.44
C PRO A 468 -6.27 -58.42 20.74
N HIS A 469 -7.30 -57.66 20.37
CA HIS A 469 -8.53 -58.19 19.78
C HIS A 469 -8.55 -58.16 18.25
N LEU A 470 -7.83 -57.20 17.65
CA LEU A 470 -7.86 -56.98 16.20
C LEU A 470 -6.67 -57.61 15.47
N GLU A 471 -5.50 -57.75 16.11
CA GLU A 471 -4.30 -58.30 15.45
C GLU A 471 -4.42 -59.76 15.00
N GLU A 472 -5.36 -60.50 15.58
CA GLU A 472 -5.70 -61.87 15.16
C GLU A 472 -6.26 -61.92 13.72
N HIS A 473 -6.76 -60.79 13.20
CA HIS A 473 -7.34 -60.71 11.86
C HIS A 473 -6.34 -60.20 10.81
N ARG A 474 -6.35 -60.86 9.64
CA ARG A 474 -5.46 -60.54 8.53
C ARG A 474 -5.53 -59.06 8.14
N GLY A 475 -4.37 -58.41 8.13
CA GLY A 475 -4.18 -57.02 7.70
C GLY A 475 -4.13 -55.98 8.82
N TRP A 476 -4.55 -56.30 10.05
CA TRP A 476 -4.55 -55.32 11.15
C TRP A 476 -3.16 -54.95 11.65
N LYS A 477 -2.21 -55.89 11.67
CA LYS A 477 -0.80 -55.59 12.00
C LYS A 477 -0.23 -54.46 11.14
N GLN A 478 -0.51 -54.50 9.83
CA GLN A 478 -0.06 -53.46 8.89
C GLN A 478 -0.76 -52.12 9.14
N ILE A 479 -2.05 -52.14 9.50
CA ILE A 479 -2.80 -50.92 9.86
C ILE A 479 -2.16 -50.28 11.10
N PHE A 480 -1.84 -51.04 12.15
CA PHE A 480 -1.23 -50.50 13.37
C PHE A 480 0.16 -49.91 13.12
N VAL A 481 1.01 -50.59 12.34
CA VAL A 481 2.33 -50.06 11.96
C VAL A 481 2.19 -48.75 11.18
N ASN A 482 1.31 -48.70 10.19
CA ASN A 482 1.07 -47.48 9.41
C ASN A 482 0.50 -46.35 10.27
N MET A 483 -0.37 -46.67 11.24
CA MET A 483 -0.89 -45.68 12.20
C MET A 483 0.22 -45.12 13.08
N ALA A 484 1.12 -45.96 13.60
CA ALA A 484 2.27 -45.50 14.39
C ALA A 484 3.17 -44.55 13.58
N ILE A 485 3.45 -44.89 12.31
CA ILE A 485 4.20 -44.02 11.38
C ILE A 485 3.44 -42.71 11.14
N GLY A 486 2.13 -42.78 10.91
CA GLY A 486 1.28 -41.61 10.71
C GLY A 486 1.30 -40.64 11.90
N ILE A 487 1.16 -41.17 13.11
CA ILE A 487 1.24 -40.38 14.37
C ILE A 487 2.61 -39.72 14.49
N ALA A 488 3.70 -40.47 14.28
CA ALA A 488 5.06 -39.93 14.36
C ALA A 488 5.32 -38.83 13.33
N THR A 489 4.83 -39.01 12.09
CA THR A 489 5.02 -38.05 10.99
C THR A 489 4.28 -36.73 11.24
N LEU A 490 3.09 -36.78 11.85
CA LEU A 490 2.37 -35.58 12.28
C LEU A 490 3.12 -34.82 13.39
N GLY A 491 3.84 -35.53 14.26
CA GLY A 491 4.69 -34.94 15.30
C GLY A 491 5.90 -34.16 14.80
N LEU A 492 6.49 -34.58 13.67
CA LEU A 492 7.61 -33.88 13.06
C LEU A 492 7.20 -32.49 12.54
N ALA A 493 5.99 -32.36 12.01
CA ALA A 493 5.43 -31.07 11.59
C ALA A 493 5.36 -30.07 12.76
N PHE A 494 5.09 -30.56 13.98
CA PHE A 494 5.03 -29.74 15.19
C PHE A 494 6.42 -29.23 15.64
N VAL A 495 7.40 -30.13 15.77
CA VAL A 495 8.75 -29.81 16.30
C VAL A 495 9.42 -28.67 15.50
N ILE A 496 9.09 -28.60 14.21
CA ILE A 496 9.70 -27.68 13.27
C ILE A 496 9.02 -26.31 13.31
N ASN A 497 7.68 -26.25 13.47
CA ASN A 497 6.96 -25.00 13.74
C ASN A 497 7.41 -24.32 15.05
N TYR A 498 7.66 -25.10 16.11
CA TYR A 498 8.14 -24.56 17.39
C TYR A 498 9.59 -24.04 17.31
N SER A 499 10.44 -24.72 16.52
CA SER A 499 11.84 -24.32 16.35
C SER A 499 12.00 -23.06 15.49
N CYS A 500 11.11 -22.86 14.51
CA CYS A 500 11.08 -21.67 13.68
C CYS A 500 10.44 -20.46 14.39
N SER A 501 9.42 -20.66 15.23
CA SER A 501 8.73 -19.56 15.93
C SER A 501 9.50 -18.95 17.09
N LYS A 502 10.52 -19.63 17.64
CA LYS A 502 11.43 -19.07 18.67
C LYS A 502 12.68 -18.38 18.12
N SER A 503 12.88 -18.40 16.81
CA SER A 503 13.94 -17.64 16.12
C SER A 503 13.49 -16.17 15.91
N ASN A 504 13.24 -15.45 17.00
CA ASN A 504 13.11 -14.00 16.92
C ASN A 504 14.49 -13.40 16.61
N ALA A 505 14.59 -12.80 15.42
CA ALA A 505 15.59 -11.80 15.01
C ALA A 505 17.08 -12.20 15.02
N PHE A 506 17.64 -12.65 13.88
CA PHE A 506 19.10 -12.70 13.64
C PHE A 506 19.38 -12.74 12.12
N PHE A 507 20.34 -12.06 11.47
CA PHE A 507 21.60 -11.39 11.86
C PHE A 507 22.34 -12.06 13.03
N PHE A 508 22.70 -13.33 12.85
CA PHE A 508 23.58 -14.19 13.69
C PHE A 508 23.07 -14.79 15.02
N LYS A 509 22.66 -16.07 14.99
CA LYS A 509 23.45 -17.22 15.46
C LYS A 509 22.64 -18.51 15.27
N VAL A 510 23.06 -19.31 14.31
CA VAL A 510 22.60 -20.70 14.16
C VAL A 510 23.52 -21.59 14.97
N ASN A 511 23.01 -22.15 16.05
CA ASN A 511 23.40 -23.47 16.55
C ASN A 511 22.38 -23.91 17.59
N THR A 512 21.95 -25.17 17.56
CA THR A 512 21.62 -25.97 18.75
C THR A 512 21.02 -27.34 18.41
N ASP A 513 21.55 -28.36 19.09
CA ASP A 513 20.97 -29.59 19.69
C ASP A 513 20.00 -30.51 18.92
N SER A 514 19.47 -30.09 17.77
CA SER A 514 18.40 -30.82 17.07
C SER A 514 18.94 -32.05 16.32
N VAL A 515 20.20 -31.98 15.87
CA VAL A 515 20.89 -33.09 15.18
C VAL A 515 21.09 -34.31 16.08
N ASN A 516 21.25 -34.10 17.40
CA ASN A 516 21.47 -35.21 18.34
C ASN A 516 20.18 -35.98 18.65
N LYS A 517 19.02 -35.31 18.66
CA LYS A 517 17.72 -35.93 18.96
C LYS A 517 17.13 -36.74 17.81
N LEU A 518 17.64 -36.54 16.59
CA LEU A 518 17.23 -37.30 15.41
C LEU A 518 17.88 -38.70 15.36
N LYS A 519 19.08 -38.87 15.93
CA LYS A 519 19.70 -40.19 16.10
C LYS A 519 18.84 -41.11 16.99
N ASP A 520 18.25 -40.55 18.05
CA ASP A 520 17.41 -41.30 18.98
C ASP A 520 16.12 -41.84 18.31
N MET A 521 15.62 -41.20 17.24
CA MET A 521 14.41 -41.64 16.53
C MET A 521 14.67 -42.71 15.45
N SER A 522 15.81 -42.67 14.75
CA SER A 522 16.23 -43.81 13.92
C SER A 522 16.36 -45.07 14.77
N GLN A 523 16.86 -44.92 16.00
CA GLN A 523 16.95 -45.99 16.98
C GLN A 523 15.57 -46.56 17.36
N ILE A 524 14.57 -45.69 17.60
CA ILE A 524 13.18 -46.12 17.90
C ILE A 524 12.53 -46.84 16.71
N ILE A 525 12.82 -46.43 15.48
CA ILE A 525 12.32 -47.10 14.27
C ILE A 525 12.98 -48.48 14.09
N ASP A 526 14.28 -48.58 14.37
CA ASP A 526 15.01 -49.86 14.34
C ASP A 526 14.53 -50.79 15.47
N ASP A 527 14.24 -50.27 16.66
CA ASP A 527 13.68 -51.02 17.79
C ASP A 527 12.27 -51.54 17.50
N MET A 528 11.45 -50.79 16.75
CA MET A 528 10.12 -51.23 16.30
C MET A 528 10.18 -52.30 15.20
N ASN A 529 11.22 -52.29 14.37
CA ASN A 529 11.46 -53.29 13.32
C ASN A 529 12.14 -54.57 13.84
N THR A 530 12.69 -54.57 15.06
CA THR A 530 13.48 -55.68 15.62
C THR A 530 12.80 -56.44 16.76
N SER A 531 11.49 -56.24 17.00
CA SER A 531 10.78 -57.06 18.00
C SER A 531 10.73 -58.55 17.58
N PRO A 532 11.13 -59.49 18.46
CA PRO A 532 11.50 -60.84 18.06
C PRO A 532 10.29 -61.70 17.66
N SER A 533 10.45 -62.45 16.57
CA SER A 533 9.70 -63.67 16.33
C SER A 533 9.97 -64.69 17.46
N ALA A 534 9.05 -64.81 18.41
CA ALA A 534 8.93 -65.95 19.34
C ALA A 534 7.48 -65.96 19.84
N ALA A 535 6.67 -67.03 19.75
CA ALA A 535 6.89 -68.43 19.38
C ALA A 535 5.74 -68.92 18.46
#